data_AF-A0A7X6FSQ5-F1
#
_entry.id   AF-A0A7X6FSQ5-F1
#
_cell.length_a   1.000
_cell.length_b   1.000
_cell.length_c   1.000
_cell.angle_alpha   90.00
_cell.angle_beta   90.00
_cell.angle_gamma   90.00
#
_symmetry.space_group_name_H-M   'P 1'
#
loop_
_entity.id
_entity.type
_entity.pdbx_description
1 polymer ?
#
loop_
_entity_poly.entity_id
_entity_poly.type
_entity_poly.pdbx_seq_one_letter_code
_entity_poly.pdbx_strand_id
1 'polypeptide(L)'
;MLGPRQEGEYPDRDLDCQEAVSQGIADLIEQATLSGDSEDEAAAALSGKDIPGVRDLIDEAISAGWTAEEAARAVVEVAKGMQVGYAGTEPNE
;
A
#
# COMPACT_ATOMS: atom_id res chain seq x y z
N MET A 1 0.76 14.48 2.19
CA MET A 1 2.11 14.66 1.60
C MET A 1 2.71 13.27 1.52
N LEU A 2 3.11 12.84 0.33
CA LEU A 2 3.66 11.50 0.08
C LEU A 2 5.15 11.41 0.37
N GLY A 3 5.84 12.46 0.82
CA GLY A 3 7.31 12.47 0.95
C GLY A 3 7.82 12.06 2.34
N PRO A 4 9.08 11.58 2.45
CA PRO A 4 9.69 11.21 3.72
C PRO A 4 9.86 12.41 4.65
N ARG A 5 9.89 12.15 5.97
CA ARG A 5 10.07 13.19 6.99
C ARG A 5 11.45 13.85 6.93
N GLN A 6 12.46 13.11 6.51
CA GLN A 6 13.82 13.59 6.31
C GLN A 6 14.50 12.81 5.17
N GLU A 7 15.48 13.44 4.54
CA GLU A 7 16.35 12.77 3.56
C GLU A 7 17.30 11.79 4.26
N GLY A 8 17.56 10.65 3.62
CA GLY A 8 18.44 9.59 4.15
C GLY A 8 17.75 8.63 5.11
N GLU A 9 18.52 7.72 5.70
CA GLU A 9 18.02 6.69 6.61
C GLU A 9 17.60 7.27 7.97
N TYR A 10 16.48 6.79 8.51
CA TYR A 10 16.01 7.09 9.85
C TYR A 10 15.16 5.94 10.41
N PRO A 11 15.03 5.82 11.75
CA PRO A 11 14.47 4.62 12.39
C PRO A 11 13.08 4.21 11.92
N ASP A 12 12.21 5.18 11.64
CA ASP A 12 10.81 4.95 11.25
C ASP A 12 10.58 5.08 9.74
N ARG A 13 11.64 5.10 8.92
CA ARG A 13 11.53 5.38 7.47
C ARG A 13 10.63 4.40 6.74
N ASP A 14 10.73 3.12 7.06
CA ASP A 14 9.85 2.09 6.51
C ASP A 14 8.38 2.27 6.94
N LEU A 15 8.14 2.70 8.18
CA LEU A 15 6.78 2.92 8.70
C LEU A 15 6.15 4.17 8.07
N ASP A 16 6.90 5.27 7.96
CA ASP A 16 6.44 6.46 7.25
C ASP A 16 6.16 6.18 5.77
N CYS A 17 6.97 5.33 5.12
CA CYS A 17 6.72 4.92 3.74
C CYS A 17 5.41 4.14 3.62
N GLN A 18 5.16 3.20 4.54
CA GLN A 18 3.90 2.47 4.66
C GLN A 18 2.71 3.41 4.85
N GLU A 19 2.81 4.37 5.78
CA GLU A 19 1.74 5.36 5.99
C GLU A 19 1.52 6.22 4.75
N ALA A 20 2.58 6.65 4.06
CA ALA A 20 2.49 7.46 2.86
C ALA A 20 1.76 6.75 1.72
N VAL A 21 2.05 5.46 1.48
CA VAL A 21 1.40 4.67 0.42
C VAL A 21 0.04 4.11 0.84
N SER A 22 -0.29 4.09 2.13
CA SER A 22 -1.50 3.44 2.65
C SER A 22 -2.80 3.96 2.06
N GLN A 23 -2.90 5.28 1.87
CA GLN A 23 -4.07 5.90 1.24
C GLN A 23 -4.18 5.52 -0.23
N GLY A 24 -3.07 5.51 -0.97
CA GLY A 24 -3.08 5.09 -2.37
C GLY A 24 -3.48 3.62 -2.53
N ILE A 25 -3.04 2.75 -1.62
CA ILE A 25 -3.41 1.33 -1.62
C ILE A 25 -4.91 1.16 -1.33
N ALA A 26 -5.45 1.88 -0.34
CA ALA A 26 -6.87 1.85 -0.04
C ALA A 26 -7.72 2.28 -1.24
N ASP A 27 -7.30 3.34 -1.95
CA ASP A 27 -7.96 3.81 -3.18
C ASP A 27 -7.91 2.74 -4.28
N LEU A 28 -6.77 2.07 -4.48
CA LEU A 28 -6.65 0.98 -5.45
C LEU A 28 -7.55 -0.22 -5.11
N ILE A 29 -7.69 -0.55 -3.84
CA ILE A 29 -8.63 -1.59 -3.38
C ILE A 29 -10.07 -1.16 -3.65
N GLU A 30 -10.43 0.09 -3.34
CA GLU A 30 -11.76 0.63 -3.61
C GLU A 30 -12.08 0.60 -5.12
N GLN A 31 -11.12 0.98 -5.98
CA GLN A 31 -11.31 0.93 -7.43
C GLN A 31 -11.50 -0.50 -7.95
N ALA A 32 -10.75 -1.47 -7.41
CA ALA A 32 -10.90 -2.88 -7.75
C ALA A 32 -12.28 -3.42 -7.30
N THR A 33 -12.75 -3.03 -6.11
CA THR A 33 -14.07 -3.47 -5.62
C THR A 33 -15.22 -2.88 -6.39
N LEU A 34 -15.09 -1.64 -6.87
CA LEU A 34 -16.04 -1.04 -7.81
C LEU A 34 -16.09 -1.76 -9.15
N SER A 35 -15.01 -2.43 -9.57
CA SER A 35 -14.98 -3.30 -10.77
C SER A 35 -15.57 -4.70 -10.52
N GLY A 36 -15.89 -5.04 -9.28
CA GLY A 36 -16.53 -6.30 -8.89
C GLY A 36 -15.61 -7.32 -8.22
N ASP A 37 -14.36 -6.98 -7.95
CA ASP A 37 -13.46 -7.80 -7.12
C ASP A 37 -13.82 -7.70 -5.63
N SER A 38 -13.51 -8.72 -4.84
CA SER A 38 -13.64 -8.62 -3.38
C SER A 38 -12.48 -7.80 -2.79
N GLU A 39 -12.67 -7.15 -1.64
CA GLU A 39 -11.59 -6.41 -0.95
C GLU A 39 -10.37 -7.29 -0.65
N ASP A 40 -10.59 -8.56 -0.28
CA ASP A 40 -9.53 -9.56 -0.07
C ASP A 40 -8.77 -9.88 -1.37
N GLU A 41 -9.49 -10.07 -2.48
CA GLU A 41 -8.88 -10.39 -3.78
C GLU A 41 -8.09 -9.19 -4.32
N ALA A 42 -8.62 -7.98 -4.16
CA ALA A 42 -7.95 -6.75 -4.49
C ALA A 42 -6.66 -6.57 -3.67
N ALA A 43 -6.73 -6.75 -2.35
CA ALA A 43 -5.56 -6.68 -1.47
C ALA A 43 -4.50 -7.75 -1.81
N ALA A 44 -4.93 -8.98 -2.12
CA ALA A 44 -4.04 -10.05 -2.54
C ALA A 44 -3.35 -9.74 -3.88
N ALA A 45 -4.09 -9.16 -4.83
CA ALA A 45 -3.56 -8.78 -6.14
C ALA A 45 -2.52 -7.65 -6.06
N LEU A 46 -2.62 -6.74 -5.06
CA LEU A 46 -1.58 -5.74 -4.79
C LEU A 46 -0.25 -6.38 -4.34
N SER A 47 -0.30 -7.49 -3.59
CA SER A 47 0.89 -8.27 -3.23
C SER A 47 1.57 -8.89 -4.46
N GLY A 48 0.79 -9.18 -5.51
CA GLY A 48 1.26 -9.72 -6.79
C GLY A 48 1.90 -8.71 -7.74
N LYS A 49 1.89 -7.39 -7.42
CA LYS A 49 2.43 -6.29 -8.24
C LYS A 49 1.83 -6.10 -9.65
N ASP A 50 0.72 -6.76 -9.98
CA ASP A 50 0.12 -6.70 -11.33
C ASP A 50 -1.14 -5.82 -11.42
N ILE A 51 -1.38 -4.94 -10.43
CA ILE A 51 -2.45 -3.95 -10.55
C ILE A 51 -1.91 -2.70 -11.24
N PRO A 52 -2.57 -2.20 -12.30
CA PRO A 52 -2.09 -1.06 -13.09
C PRO A 52 -1.76 0.19 -12.24
N GLY A 53 -2.41 0.43 -11.11
CA GLY A 53 -2.12 1.58 -10.25
C GLY A 53 -1.06 1.41 -9.17
N VAL A 54 -0.55 0.20 -8.91
CA VAL A 54 0.56 0.00 -7.94
C VAL A 54 1.85 0.64 -8.45
N ARG A 55 2.09 0.56 -9.76
CA ARG A 55 3.27 1.15 -10.38
C ARG A 55 3.24 2.68 -10.30
N ASP A 56 2.09 3.28 -10.60
CA ASP A 56 1.90 4.72 -10.46
C ASP A 56 2.10 5.15 -9.00
N LEU A 57 1.55 4.44 -8.03
CA LEU A 57 1.77 4.74 -6.61
C LEU A 57 3.25 4.67 -6.19
N ILE A 58 3.99 3.69 -6.73
CA ILE A 58 5.44 3.59 -6.50
C ILE A 58 6.17 4.78 -7.17
N ASP A 59 5.78 5.17 -8.37
CA ASP A 59 6.38 6.32 -9.08
C ASP A 59 6.12 7.63 -8.34
N GLU A 60 4.90 7.84 -7.84
CA GLU A 60 4.54 8.98 -6.99
C GLU A 60 5.36 9.02 -5.70
N ALA A 61 5.54 7.86 -5.05
CA ALA A 61 6.39 7.75 -3.87
C ALA A 61 7.86 8.09 -4.19
N ILE A 62 8.39 7.62 -5.32
CA ILE A 62 9.75 7.94 -5.78
C ILE A 62 9.87 9.45 -6.04
N SER A 63 8.91 10.05 -6.75
CA SER A 63 8.88 11.48 -7.02
C SER A 63 8.78 12.31 -5.74
N ALA A 64 8.21 11.75 -4.67
CA ALA A 64 8.13 12.39 -3.37
C ALA A 64 9.41 12.26 -2.52
N GLY A 65 10.36 11.40 -2.92
CA GLY A 65 11.67 11.21 -2.27
C GLY A 65 11.92 9.83 -1.65
N TRP A 66 11.02 8.86 -1.86
CA TRP A 66 11.24 7.48 -1.46
C TRP A 66 12.10 6.72 -2.46
N THR A 67 12.72 5.63 -2.04
CA THR A 67 13.31 4.69 -2.99
C THR A 67 12.25 3.74 -3.54
N ALA A 68 12.47 3.23 -4.75
CA ALA A 68 11.58 2.24 -5.37
C ALA A 68 11.43 0.97 -4.52
N GLU A 69 12.50 0.56 -3.85
CA GLU A 69 12.51 -0.61 -2.97
C GLU A 69 11.67 -0.39 -1.72
N GLU A 70 11.78 0.79 -1.09
CA GLU A 70 10.96 1.17 0.07
C GLU A 70 9.49 1.23 -0.29
N ALA A 71 9.15 1.92 -1.38
CA ALA A 71 7.76 2.04 -1.84
C ALA A 71 7.17 0.66 -2.17
N ALA A 72 7.89 -0.17 -2.92
CA ALA A 72 7.41 -1.51 -3.27
C ALA A 72 7.24 -2.41 -2.04
N ARG A 73 8.14 -2.31 -1.05
CA ARG A 73 8.03 -3.07 0.21
C ARG A 73 6.86 -2.57 1.04
N ALA A 74 6.73 -1.25 1.18
CA ALA A 74 5.63 -0.61 1.89
C ALA A 74 4.27 -1.01 1.31
N VAL A 75 4.15 -1.05 -0.02
CA VAL A 75 2.92 -1.52 -0.68
C VAL A 75 2.57 -2.94 -0.29
N VAL A 76 3.54 -3.85 -0.33
CA VAL A 76 3.31 -5.27 0.01
C VAL A 76 2.91 -5.43 1.47
N GLU A 77 3.57 -4.73 2.40
CA GLU A 77 3.29 -4.85 3.83
C GLU A 77 1.94 -4.24 4.21
N VAL A 78 1.59 -3.08 3.64
CA VAL A 78 0.28 -2.47 3.87
C VAL A 78 -0.84 -3.31 3.25
N ALA A 79 -0.67 -3.79 2.02
CA ALA A 79 -1.66 -4.65 1.37
C ALA A 79 -1.90 -5.95 2.17
N LYS A 80 -0.84 -6.59 2.68
CA LYS A 80 -0.98 -7.73 3.59
C LYS A 80 -1.68 -7.36 4.90
N GLY A 81 -1.31 -6.22 5.50
CA GLY A 81 -1.93 -5.73 6.74
C GLY A 81 -3.43 -5.48 6.57
N MET A 82 -3.82 -4.89 5.43
CA MET A 82 -5.21 -4.70 5.03
C MET A 82 -5.89 -6.04 4.80
N GLN A 83 -5.28 -6.97 4.07
CA GLN A 83 -5.82 -8.32 3.86
C GLN A 83 -6.09 -9.04 5.18
N VAL A 84 -5.14 -9.00 6.13
CA VAL A 84 -5.34 -9.57 7.47
C VAL A 84 -6.41 -8.82 8.25
N GLY A 85 -6.55 -7.51 8.06
CA GLY A 85 -7.63 -6.70 8.64
C GLY A 85 -9.01 -7.11 8.10
N TYR A 86 -9.15 -7.27 6.78
CA TYR A 86 -10.37 -7.74 6.11
C TYR A 86 -10.70 -9.19 6.47
N ALA A 87 -9.69 -10.08 6.51
CA ALA A 87 -9.85 -11.46 6.93
C ALA A 87 -10.04 -11.61 8.46
N GLY A 88 -9.77 -10.55 9.23
CA GLY A 88 -9.74 -10.53 10.70
C GLY A 88 -10.98 -9.91 11.36
N THR A 89 -11.89 -9.29 10.61
CA THR A 89 -13.21 -8.91 11.12
C THR A 89 -14.16 -10.09 11.03
N GLU A 90 -14.17 -10.89 12.10
CA GLU A 90 -15.19 -11.81 12.66
C GLU A 90 -14.51 -13.12 13.15
N PRO A 91 -14.34 -13.29 14.48
CA PRO A 91 -15.48 -13.66 15.31
C PRO A 91 -15.49 -12.98 16.70
N ASN A 92 -16.52 -12.18 16.96
CA ASN A 92 -17.10 -11.74 18.25
C ASN A 92 -17.43 -10.25 18.21
N GLU A 93 -18.59 -9.92 17.65
CA GLU A 93 -19.53 -9.02 18.34
C GLU A 93 -20.64 -9.86 18.98
#